data_AF-A0A2K3IUD6-F1
#
_entry.id   AF-A0A2K3IUD6-F1
#
_cell.length_a   1.000
_cell.length_b   1.000
_cell.length_c   1.000
_cell.angle_alpha   90.00
_cell.angle_beta   90.00
_cell.angle_gamma   90.00
#
_symmetry.space_group_name_H-M   'P 1'
#
loop_
_entity.id
_entity.type
_entity.pdbx_description
1 polymer ?
#
loop_
_entity_poly.entity_id
_entity_poly.type
_entity_poly.pdbx_seq_one_letter_code
_entity_poly.pdbx_strand_id
1 'polypeptide(L)'
;MKKISITIFALVWVLMSFNVVCGQEISIDSIDVEITTTENFLSIVETYSIDVDSSEILSFWVQDDPISLNILIDGVTTNYNTALPSSSNKYFCNISDLNVTTDTNIQVLYLLDEDTSEFEKILQYNTSFISISFDGAEIYKGSNFYFGNSLTVALQKLPQGETVTVESIPMWVYGVIVILIIFLLVSFLFRSKKQKTTKSKESVGGS
;
A
#
# COMPACT_ATOMS: atom_id res chain seq x y z
N MET A 1 -15.95 -3.57 48.01
CA MET A 1 -15.01 -3.67 46.86
C MET A 1 -15.14 -4.94 46.01
N LYS A 2 -15.90 -5.99 46.40
CA LYS A 2 -16.07 -7.19 45.56
C LYS A 2 -17.10 -7.08 44.42
N LYS A 3 -18.09 -6.17 44.52
CA LYS A 3 -19.16 -6.02 43.51
C LYS A 3 -18.76 -5.18 42.29
N ILE A 4 -17.81 -4.26 42.44
CA ILE A 4 -17.33 -3.40 41.33
C ILE A 4 -16.45 -4.21 40.36
N SER A 5 -15.67 -5.18 40.87
CA SER A 5 -14.80 -6.03 40.06
C SER A 5 -15.59 -6.96 39.10
N ILE A 6 -16.72 -7.51 39.55
CA ILE A 6 -17.55 -8.42 38.74
C ILE A 6 -18.21 -7.69 37.56
N THR A 7 -18.57 -6.42 37.74
CA THR A 7 -19.25 -5.63 36.71
C THR A 7 -18.30 -5.21 35.58
N ILE A 8 -17.03 -4.94 35.93
CA ILE A 8 -15.99 -4.60 34.94
C ILE A 8 -15.61 -5.84 34.12
N PHE A 9 -15.52 -7.01 34.74
CA PHE A 9 -15.19 -8.25 34.03
C PHE A 9 -16.28 -8.65 33.02
N ALA A 10 -17.56 -8.44 33.37
CA ALA A 10 -18.68 -8.68 32.45
C ALA A 10 -18.67 -7.69 31.26
N LEU A 11 -18.32 -6.42 31.50
CA LEU A 11 -18.22 -5.42 30.43
C LEU A 11 -17.07 -5.73 29.46
N VAL A 12 -15.93 -6.19 29.98
CA VAL A 12 -14.78 -6.61 29.16
C VAL A 12 -15.08 -7.87 28.36
N TRP A 13 -15.88 -8.81 28.91
CA TRP A 13 -16.30 -10.01 28.20
C TRP A 13 -17.30 -9.74 27.07
N VAL A 14 -18.24 -8.81 27.27
CA VAL A 14 -19.20 -8.39 26.23
C VAL A 14 -18.50 -7.65 25.08
N LEU A 15 -17.41 -6.92 25.36
CA LEU A 15 -16.61 -6.26 24.32
C LEU A 15 -15.73 -7.22 23.50
N MET A 16 -15.51 -8.46 23.95
CA MET A 16 -14.73 -9.47 23.20
C MET A 16 -15.59 -10.37 22.29
N SER A 17 -16.93 -10.18 22.27
CA SER A 17 -17.85 -11.14 21.66
C SER A 17 -18.19 -10.90 20.17
N PHE A 18 -17.57 -9.93 19.49
CA PHE A 18 -17.87 -9.63 18.07
C PHE A 18 -16.62 -9.54 17.19
N ASN A 19 -15.71 -10.49 17.33
CA ASN A 19 -14.78 -10.83 16.25
C ASN A 19 -14.79 -12.35 16.07
N VAL A 20 -15.94 -12.90 15.70
CA VAL A 20 -15.96 -14.21 15.05
C VAL A 20 -15.41 -13.98 13.63
N VAL A 21 -14.09 -13.94 13.53
CA VAL A 21 -13.40 -14.23 12.27
C VAL A 21 -13.57 -15.73 12.10
N CYS A 22 -14.56 -16.14 11.33
CA CYS A 22 -14.64 -17.50 10.86
C CYS A 22 -13.43 -17.68 9.93
N GLY A 23 -12.46 -18.47 10.37
CA GLY A 23 -11.21 -18.71 9.67
C GLY A 23 -11.44 -19.42 8.34
N GLN A 24 -11.38 -18.65 7.26
CA GLN A 24 -10.91 -19.09 5.96
C GLN A 24 -9.74 -18.18 5.63
N GLU A 25 -8.58 -18.77 5.38
CA GLU A 25 -7.35 -18.05 5.05
C GLU A 25 -7.41 -17.64 3.58
N ILE A 26 -8.27 -16.67 3.28
CA ILE A 26 -8.32 -16.06 1.95
C ILE A 26 -7.14 -15.11 1.84
N SER A 27 -6.26 -15.37 0.89
CA SER A 27 -5.18 -14.47 0.49
C SER A 27 -5.44 -13.92 -0.90
N ILE A 28 -5.16 -12.63 -1.07
CA ILE A 28 -5.17 -11.98 -2.37
C ILE A 28 -3.74 -11.91 -2.89
N ASP A 29 -3.51 -12.40 -4.09
CA ASP A 29 -2.22 -12.28 -4.77
C ASP A 29 -1.99 -10.85 -5.24
N SER A 30 -2.97 -10.28 -5.95
CA SER A 30 -2.91 -8.90 -6.41
C SER A 30 -4.26 -8.20 -6.36
N ILE A 31 -4.19 -6.88 -6.09
CA ILE A 31 -5.27 -5.93 -6.36
C ILE A 31 -4.72 -4.90 -7.34
N ASP A 32 -5.33 -4.85 -8.52
CA ASP A 32 -5.04 -3.83 -9.52
C ASP A 32 -6.22 -2.86 -9.57
N VAL A 33 -5.97 -1.60 -9.23
CA VAL A 33 -6.98 -0.53 -9.24
C VAL A 33 -6.74 0.38 -10.43
N GLU A 34 -7.74 0.53 -11.27
CA GLU A 34 -7.77 1.49 -12.36
C GLU A 34 -8.81 2.57 -12.05
N ILE A 35 -8.34 3.81 -12.03
CA ILE A 35 -9.14 5.00 -11.77
C ILE A 35 -9.13 5.82 -13.05
N THR A 36 -10.31 6.08 -13.61
CA THR A 36 -10.45 6.87 -14.85
C THR A 36 -11.36 8.06 -14.62
N THR A 37 -10.89 9.24 -15.02
CA THR A 37 -11.70 10.45 -15.05
C THR A 37 -12.72 10.37 -16.19
N THR A 38 -14.00 10.51 -15.86
CA THR A 38 -15.09 10.68 -16.84
C THR A 38 -15.61 12.12 -16.79
N GLU A 39 -16.65 12.45 -17.57
CA GLU A 39 -17.17 13.83 -17.63
C GLU A 39 -17.72 14.35 -16.30
N ASN A 40 -18.27 13.49 -15.43
CA ASN A 40 -18.92 13.93 -14.19
C ASN A 40 -18.54 13.08 -12.96
N PHE A 41 -17.73 12.04 -13.12
CA PHE A 41 -17.44 11.05 -12.07
C PHE A 41 -16.03 10.49 -12.23
N LEU A 42 -15.48 9.92 -11.16
CA LEU A 42 -14.35 9.01 -11.25
C LEU A 42 -14.86 7.57 -11.33
N SER A 43 -14.44 6.85 -12.37
CA SER A 43 -14.72 5.43 -12.55
C SER A 43 -13.62 4.61 -11.94
N ILE A 44 -13.97 3.77 -10.97
CA ILE A 44 -13.03 2.86 -10.29
C ILE A 44 -13.32 1.44 -10.75
N VAL A 45 -12.27 0.73 -11.17
CA VAL A 45 -12.28 -0.69 -11.44
C VAL A 45 -11.19 -1.34 -10.61
N GLU A 46 -11.58 -2.12 -9.63
CA GLU A 46 -10.66 -2.93 -8.84
C GLU A 46 -10.72 -4.37 -9.32
N THR A 47 -9.59 -4.91 -9.75
CA THR A 47 -9.45 -6.29 -10.18
C THR A 47 -8.68 -7.07 -9.12
N TYR A 48 -9.22 -8.20 -8.71
CA TYR A 48 -8.69 -9.04 -7.66
C TYR A 48 -8.26 -10.39 -8.24
N SER A 49 -7.01 -10.77 -7.99
CA SER A 49 -6.51 -12.14 -8.19
C SER A 49 -6.48 -12.83 -6.83
N ILE A 50 -7.35 -13.81 -6.62
CA ILE A 50 -7.55 -14.42 -5.30
C ILE A 50 -7.19 -15.89 -5.34
N ASP A 51 -6.41 -16.33 -4.36
CA ASP A 51 -6.24 -17.74 -4.05
C ASP A 51 -7.28 -18.13 -3.00
N VAL A 52 -8.40 -18.72 -3.44
CA VAL A 52 -9.50 -19.15 -2.58
C VAL A 52 -9.49 -20.67 -2.47
N ASP A 53 -9.00 -21.18 -1.34
CA ASP A 53 -9.02 -22.62 -1.09
C ASP A 53 -10.41 -23.15 -0.70
N SER A 54 -11.28 -22.35 -0.06
CA SER A 54 -12.60 -22.83 0.40
C SER A 54 -13.54 -21.77 0.96
N SER A 55 -13.72 -20.60 0.32
CA SER A 55 -14.65 -19.60 0.86
C SER A 55 -16.06 -19.64 0.29
N GLU A 56 -17.05 -19.44 1.17
CA GLU A 56 -18.46 -19.27 0.82
C GLU A 56 -18.85 -17.79 0.69
N ILE A 57 -18.07 -16.87 1.28
CA ILE A 57 -18.40 -15.45 1.34
C ILE A 57 -17.14 -14.61 1.11
N LEU A 58 -17.21 -13.72 0.13
CA LEU A 58 -16.20 -12.68 -0.09
C LEU A 58 -16.68 -11.33 0.42
N SER A 59 -15.76 -10.53 0.95
CA SER A 59 -16.00 -9.21 1.51
C SER A 59 -15.11 -8.18 0.83
N PHE A 60 -15.71 -7.11 0.33
CA PHE A 60 -15.03 -5.99 -0.30
C PHE A 60 -15.30 -4.73 0.47
N TRP A 61 -14.29 -3.87 0.62
CA TRP A 61 -14.48 -2.52 1.13
C TRP A 61 -14.44 -1.55 -0.04
N VAL A 62 -15.42 -0.67 -0.16
CA VAL A 62 -15.49 0.33 -1.23
C VAL A 62 -15.36 1.71 -0.61
N GLN A 63 -14.68 2.63 -1.28
CA GLN A 63 -14.55 3.99 -0.78
C GLN A 63 -15.90 4.69 -0.78
N ASP A 64 -16.19 5.38 0.33
CA ASP A 64 -17.38 6.19 0.53
C ASP A 64 -18.71 5.47 0.20
N ASP A 65 -19.80 6.22 0.03
CA ASP A 65 -21.07 5.71 -0.47
C ASP A 65 -21.08 5.87 -2.01
N PRO A 66 -20.67 4.85 -2.79
CA PRO A 66 -20.51 4.99 -4.22
C PRO A 66 -21.85 5.28 -4.90
N ILE A 67 -21.82 6.11 -5.94
CA ILE A 67 -23.01 6.49 -6.74
C ILE A 67 -23.62 5.26 -7.41
N SER A 68 -22.78 4.32 -7.81
CA SER A 68 -23.16 3.00 -8.30
C SER A 68 -22.10 1.99 -7.93
N LEU A 69 -22.50 0.75 -7.68
CA LEU A 69 -21.59 -0.36 -7.37
C LEU A 69 -22.07 -1.64 -8.06
N ASN A 70 -21.16 -2.28 -8.79
CA ASN A 70 -21.34 -3.60 -9.38
C ASN A 70 -20.15 -4.49 -9.01
N ILE A 71 -20.43 -5.71 -8.57
CA ILE A 71 -19.40 -6.71 -8.26
C ILE A 71 -19.59 -7.87 -9.23
N LEU A 72 -18.56 -8.17 -10.00
CA LEU A 72 -18.56 -9.24 -10.99
C LEU A 72 -17.60 -10.33 -10.55
N ILE A 73 -18.04 -11.57 -10.69
CA ILE A 73 -17.23 -12.77 -10.46
C ILE A 73 -17.28 -13.55 -11.77
N ASP A 74 -16.12 -13.73 -12.41
CA ASP A 74 -15.97 -14.29 -13.75
C ASP A 74 -16.89 -13.63 -14.79
N GLY A 75 -17.04 -12.30 -14.67
CA GLY A 75 -17.89 -11.48 -15.56
C GLY A 75 -19.38 -11.55 -15.25
N VAL A 76 -19.82 -12.31 -14.24
CA VAL A 76 -21.23 -12.39 -13.83
C VAL A 76 -21.50 -11.44 -12.67
N THR A 77 -22.47 -10.54 -12.85
CA THR A 77 -22.94 -9.66 -11.77
C THR A 77 -23.46 -10.49 -10.59
N THR A 78 -22.88 -10.25 -9.43
CA THR A 78 -23.15 -10.97 -8.19
C THR A 78 -23.89 -10.06 -7.20
N ASN A 79 -24.93 -10.60 -6.57
CA ASN A 79 -25.65 -9.89 -5.52
C ASN A 79 -24.78 -9.74 -4.27
N TYR A 80 -24.90 -8.62 -3.59
CA TYR A 80 -24.16 -8.33 -2.36
C TYR A 80 -25.08 -7.81 -1.27
N ASN A 81 -24.66 -8.04 -0.02
CA ASN A 81 -25.28 -7.47 1.18
C ASN A 81 -24.30 -6.48 1.82
N THR A 82 -24.81 -5.46 2.50
CA THR A 82 -23.98 -4.54 3.29
C THR A 82 -23.97 -4.97 4.77
N ALA A 83 -22.84 -4.78 5.46
CA ALA A 83 -22.83 -4.97 6.91
C ALA A 83 -23.66 -3.88 7.61
N LEU A 84 -24.36 -4.27 8.67
CA LEU A 84 -24.98 -3.32 9.61
C LEU A 84 -23.97 -2.96 10.72
N PRO A 85 -23.82 -1.67 11.08
CA PRO A 85 -24.47 -0.51 10.48
C PRO A 85 -23.93 -0.22 9.07
N SER A 86 -24.79 0.31 8.21
CA SER A 86 -24.55 0.56 6.77
C SER A 86 -23.36 1.49 6.46
N SER A 87 -22.75 2.10 7.47
CA SER A 87 -21.60 3.01 7.36
C SER A 87 -20.23 2.33 7.35
N SER A 88 -20.17 1.01 7.15
CA SER A 88 -18.87 0.29 7.15
C SER A 88 -18.22 0.21 5.77
N ASN A 89 -18.96 0.60 4.72
CA ASN A 89 -18.63 0.44 3.30
C ASN A 89 -18.14 -0.97 2.94
N LYS A 90 -18.60 -1.98 3.69
CA LYS A 90 -18.29 -3.39 3.46
C LYS A 90 -19.46 -4.08 2.76
N TYR A 91 -19.12 -4.77 1.68
CA TYR A 91 -20.04 -5.46 0.80
C TYR A 91 -19.68 -6.95 0.77
N PHE A 92 -20.66 -7.80 1.02
CA PHE A 92 -20.49 -9.25 1.17
C PHE A 92 -21.20 -9.97 0.03
N CYS A 93 -20.44 -10.74 -0.75
CA CYS A 93 -20.94 -11.59 -1.81
C CYS A 93 -20.97 -13.04 -1.33
N ASN A 94 -22.13 -13.68 -1.43
CA ASN A 94 -22.21 -15.14 -1.27
C ASN A 94 -21.74 -15.78 -2.59
N ILE A 95 -20.71 -16.62 -2.48
CA ILE A 95 -20.10 -17.32 -3.60
C ILE A 95 -20.28 -18.85 -3.52
N SER A 96 -21.08 -19.36 -2.57
CA SER A 96 -21.31 -20.79 -2.38
C SER A 96 -21.85 -21.50 -3.63
N ASP A 97 -22.64 -20.80 -4.44
CA ASP A 97 -23.22 -21.32 -5.68
C ASP A 97 -22.32 -21.06 -6.91
N LEU A 98 -21.17 -20.40 -6.72
CA LEU A 98 -20.21 -20.09 -7.76
C LEU A 98 -19.03 -21.07 -7.65
N ASN A 99 -18.61 -21.64 -8.78
CA ASN A 99 -17.41 -22.49 -8.84
C ASN A 99 -16.15 -21.61 -8.81
N VAL A 100 -15.93 -20.90 -7.71
CA VAL A 100 -14.74 -20.07 -7.51
C VAL A 100 -13.51 -20.97 -7.40
N THR A 101 -12.51 -20.70 -8.21
CA THR A 101 -11.20 -21.37 -8.20
C THR A 101 -10.09 -20.33 -8.04
N THR A 102 -8.84 -20.79 -7.98
CA THR A 102 -7.65 -19.93 -7.92
C THR A 102 -7.49 -19.00 -9.12
N ASP A 103 -8.22 -19.23 -10.22
CA ASP A 103 -8.17 -18.43 -11.44
C ASP A 103 -9.39 -17.49 -11.59
N THR A 104 -10.26 -17.44 -10.59
CA THR A 104 -11.47 -16.61 -10.64
C THR A 104 -11.10 -15.13 -10.70
N ASN A 105 -11.61 -14.44 -11.71
CA ASN A 105 -11.43 -13.02 -11.89
C ASN A 105 -12.58 -12.28 -11.19
N ILE A 106 -12.23 -11.43 -10.22
CA ILE A 106 -13.22 -10.62 -9.51
C ILE A 106 -12.98 -9.15 -9.81
N GLN A 107 -14.05 -8.46 -10.16
CA GLN A 107 -14.04 -7.03 -10.43
C GLN A 107 -15.05 -6.30 -9.55
N VAL A 108 -14.61 -5.25 -8.89
CA VAL A 108 -15.46 -4.32 -8.15
C VAL A 108 -15.44 -3.00 -8.90
N LEU A 109 -16.57 -2.65 -9.53
CA LEU A 109 -16.71 -1.44 -10.33
C LEU A 109 -17.64 -0.46 -9.64
N TYR A 110 -17.19 0.78 -9.49
CA TYR A 110 -17.99 1.81 -8.84
C TYR A 110 -17.64 3.20 -9.31
N LEU A 111 -18.52 4.15 -8.99
CA LEU A 111 -18.38 5.55 -9.33
C LEU A 111 -18.28 6.39 -8.06
N LEU A 112 -17.26 7.25 -8.03
CA LEU A 112 -17.06 8.29 -7.02
C LEU A 112 -17.33 9.68 -7.62
N ASP A 113 -17.50 10.67 -6.76
CA ASP A 113 -17.66 12.07 -7.18
C ASP A 113 -16.40 12.56 -7.91
N GLU A 114 -16.58 13.45 -8.90
CA GLU A 114 -15.48 14.05 -9.67
C GLU A 114 -14.53 14.88 -8.81
N ASP A 115 -15.00 15.38 -7.66
CA ASP A 115 -14.22 16.20 -6.75
C ASP A 115 -13.35 15.38 -5.77
N THR A 116 -13.44 14.05 -5.83
CA THR A 116 -12.65 13.13 -5.01
C THR A 116 -11.15 13.33 -5.26
N SER A 117 -10.43 13.83 -4.26
CA SER A 117 -9.00 14.16 -4.37
C SER A 117 -8.08 13.01 -3.98
N GLU A 118 -8.59 12.00 -3.28
CA GLU A 118 -7.83 10.89 -2.74
C GLU A 118 -8.59 9.59 -2.93
N PHE A 119 -7.87 8.54 -3.32
CA PHE A 119 -8.36 7.18 -3.30
C PHE A 119 -8.00 6.53 -1.97
N GLU A 120 -8.99 5.97 -1.29
CA GLU A 120 -8.84 5.25 -0.03
C GLU A 120 -9.16 3.76 -0.21
N LYS A 121 -8.50 2.90 0.58
CA LYS A 121 -8.78 1.47 0.60
C LYS A 121 -8.49 0.86 1.95
N ILE A 122 -9.44 0.10 2.51
CA ILE A 122 -9.22 -0.77 3.67
C ILE A 122 -9.21 -2.23 3.22
N LEU A 123 -8.08 -2.92 3.40
CA LEU A 123 -7.93 -4.29 2.95
C LEU A 123 -8.75 -5.27 3.79
N GLN A 124 -9.57 -6.09 3.13
CA GLN A 124 -10.37 -7.13 3.77
C GLN A 124 -9.65 -8.48 3.87
N TYR A 125 -8.44 -8.59 3.30
CA TYR A 125 -7.60 -9.79 3.31
C TYR A 125 -6.11 -9.43 3.26
N ASN A 126 -5.25 -10.38 3.62
CA ASN A 126 -3.82 -10.25 3.36
C ASN A 126 -3.61 -10.19 1.84
N THR A 127 -2.79 -9.23 1.40
CA THR A 127 -2.60 -8.93 -0.03
C THR A 127 -1.12 -8.87 -0.36
N SER A 128 -0.67 -9.71 -1.28
CA SER A 128 0.75 -9.79 -1.65
C SER A 128 1.19 -8.55 -2.44
N PHE A 129 0.35 -8.04 -3.34
CA PHE A 129 0.69 -6.91 -4.21
C PHE A 129 -0.50 -5.98 -4.47
N ILE A 130 -0.25 -4.67 -4.53
CA ILE A 130 -1.25 -3.66 -4.95
C ILE A 130 -0.63 -2.72 -5.97
N SER A 131 -1.35 -2.46 -7.05
CA SER A 131 -1.05 -1.41 -8.02
C SER A 131 -2.26 -0.49 -8.18
N ILE A 132 -2.02 0.81 -8.26
CA ILE A 132 -3.08 1.79 -8.53
C ILE A 132 -2.63 2.67 -9.69
N SER A 133 -3.49 2.76 -10.70
CA SER A 133 -3.32 3.63 -11.85
C SER A 133 -4.43 4.68 -11.91
N PHE A 134 -4.07 5.90 -12.29
CA PHE A 134 -4.99 7.00 -12.49
C PHE A 134 -4.81 7.58 -13.89
N ASP A 135 -5.87 7.56 -14.70
CA ASP A 135 -5.88 7.94 -16.11
C ASP A 135 -4.76 7.24 -16.92
N GLY A 136 -4.54 5.96 -16.62
CA GLY A 136 -3.54 5.10 -17.27
C GLY A 136 -2.11 5.25 -16.74
N ALA A 137 -1.84 6.15 -15.79
CA ALA A 137 -0.53 6.31 -15.16
C ALA A 137 -0.47 5.59 -13.80
N GLU A 138 0.54 4.75 -13.56
CA GLU A 138 0.78 4.11 -12.25
C GLU A 138 1.15 5.19 -11.22
N ILE A 139 0.31 5.40 -10.21
CA ILE A 139 0.51 6.39 -9.14
C ILE A 139 0.89 5.75 -7.81
N TYR A 140 0.67 4.44 -7.65
CA TYR A 140 1.06 3.70 -6.46
C TYR A 140 1.37 2.25 -6.77
N LYS A 141 2.37 1.71 -6.05
CA LYS A 141 2.75 0.31 -6.10
C LYS A 141 3.32 -0.12 -4.75
N GLY A 142 2.87 -1.24 -4.23
CA GLY A 142 3.39 -1.79 -2.98
C GLY A 142 3.17 -3.28 -2.84
N SER A 143 3.72 -3.86 -1.77
CA SER A 143 3.65 -5.28 -1.51
C SER A 143 3.60 -5.60 -0.02
N ASN A 144 3.19 -6.84 0.29
CA ASN A 144 3.12 -7.42 1.64
C ASN A 144 2.20 -6.64 2.58
N PHE A 145 0.95 -6.46 2.19
CA PHE A 145 -0.06 -5.82 3.02
C PHE A 145 -0.84 -6.85 3.84
N TYR A 146 -1.23 -6.42 5.04
CA TYR A 146 -2.00 -7.24 5.96
C TYR A 146 -3.46 -6.80 5.99
N PHE A 147 -4.33 -7.73 6.40
CA PHE A 147 -5.72 -7.44 6.71
C PHE A 147 -5.87 -6.18 7.57
N GLY A 148 -6.82 -5.31 7.21
CA GLY A 148 -7.14 -4.09 7.94
C GLY A 148 -6.19 -2.92 7.66
N ASN A 149 -5.12 -3.10 6.87
CA ASN A 149 -4.30 -1.98 6.41
C ASN A 149 -5.17 -0.98 5.63
N SER A 150 -5.01 0.31 5.96
CA SER A 150 -5.59 1.43 5.22
C SER A 150 -4.54 2.01 4.28
N LEU A 151 -4.94 2.23 3.02
CA LEU A 151 -4.15 2.89 1.99
C LEU A 151 -4.89 4.16 1.57
N THR A 152 -4.15 5.26 1.43
CA THR A 152 -4.65 6.53 0.90
C THR A 152 -3.66 7.02 -0.14
N VAL A 153 -4.15 7.34 -1.34
CA VAL A 153 -3.34 7.79 -2.48
C VAL A 153 -3.96 9.03 -3.08
N ALA A 154 -3.18 10.12 -3.18
CA ALA A 154 -3.65 11.35 -3.79
C ALA A 154 -3.87 11.16 -5.30
N LEU A 155 -5.04 11.56 -5.79
CA LEU A 155 -5.42 11.56 -7.19
C LEU A 155 -4.96 12.86 -7.84
N GLN A 156 -3.68 12.90 -8.21
CA GLN A 156 -3.13 14.03 -8.95
C GLN A 156 -3.28 13.77 -10.44
N LYS A 157 -4.03 14.63 -11.15
CA LYS A 157 -3.99 14.64 -12.61
C LYS A 157 -2.57 15.02 -13.01
N LEU A 158 -1.81 14.04 -13.52
CA LEU A 158 -0.54 14.34 -14.16
C LEU A 158 -0.84 15.31 -15.32
N PRO A 159 -0.14 16.46 -15.41
CA PRO A 159 -0.27 17.31 -16.57
C PRO A 159 0.04 16.46 -17.82
N GLN A 160 -0.96 16.32 -18.70
CA GLN A 160 -0.83 15.54 -19.94
C GLN A 160 0.47 15.93 -20.65
N GLY A 161 1.41 14.99 -20.74
CA GLY A 161 2.64 15.16 -21.51
C GLY A 161 3.94 15.27 -20.70
N GLU A 162 3.93 15.19 -19.38
CA GLU A 162 5.18 15.03 -18.62
C GLU A 162 5.55 13.55 -18.57
N THR A 163 6.41 13.13 -19.50
CA THR A 163 7.30 11.99 -19.24
C THR A 163 7.93 12.23 -17.89
N VAL A 164 7.94 11.22 -17.02
CA VAL A 164 8.75 11.21 -15.79
C VAL A 164 10.20 11.41 -16.21
N THR A 165 10.61 12.66 -16.38
CA THR A 165 11.99 13.03 -16.48
C THR A 165 12.48 12.81 -15.07
N VAL A 166 13.14 11.67 -14.87
CA VAL A 166 14.05 11.48 -13.74
C VAL A 166 14.78 12.81 -13.61
N GLU A 167 14.46 13.61 -12.58
CA GLU A 167 15.01 14.94 -12.43
C GLU A 167 16.50 14.79 -12.57
N SER A 168 17.04 15.22 -13.70
CA SER A 168 18.44 15.00 -14.02
C SER A 168 19.18 15.74 -12.93
N ILE A 169 19.93 14.99 -12.11
CA ILE A 169 20.67 15.54 -10.98
C ILE A 169 21.35 16.82 -11.48
N PRO A 170 21.00 18.00 -10.93
CA PRO A 170 21.47 19.26 -11.49
C PRO A 170 22.98 19.25 -11.65
N MET A 171 23.50 19.72 -12.78
CA MET A 171 24.91 19.60 -13.14
C MET A 171 25.87 20.14 -12.06
N TRP A 172 25.41 21.08 -11.23
CA TRP A 172 26.16 21.62 -10.09
C TRP A 172 26.48 20.57 -9.01
N VAL A 173 25.65 19.54 -8.83
CA VAL A 173 25.87 18.45 -7.87
C VAL A 173 27.11 17.64 -8.27
N TYR A 174 27.30 17.37 -9.56
CA TYR A 174 28.54 16.73 -10.06
C TYR A 174 29.77 17.62 -9.79
N GLY A 175 29.62 18.94 -9.92
CA GLY A 175 30.65 19.90 -9.54
C GLY A 175 31.06 19.80 -8.06
N VAL A 176 30.07 19.69 -7.16
CA VAL A 176 30.31 19.52 -5.72
C VAL A 176 31.02 18.19 -5.41
N ILE A 177 30.61 17.09 -6.06
CA ILE A 177 31.27 15.77 -5.90
C ILE A 177 32.73 15.81 -6.32
N VAL A 178 33.05 16.44 -7.47
CA VAL A 178 34.43 16.57 -7.95
C VAL A 178 35.29 17.39 -6.97
N ILE A 179 34.76 18.49 -6.44
CA ILE A 179 35.45 19.32 -5.44
C ILE A 179 35.74 18.51 -4.17
N LEU A 180 34.78 17.71 -3.70
CA LEU A 180 34.96 16.83 -2.52
C LEU A 180 36.06 15.78 -2.74
N ILE A 181 36.12 15.17 -3.92
CA ILE A 181 37.18 14.21 -4.28
C ILE A 181 38.56 14.89 -4.28
N ILE A 182 38.67 16.10 -4.82
CA ILE A 182 39.92 16.87 -4.79
C ILE A 182 40.34 17.18 -3.36
N PHE A 183 39.40 17.61 -2.50
CA PHE A 183 39.68 17.88 -1.08
C PHE A 183 40.17 16.63 -0.33
N LEU A 184 39.59 15.46 -0.63
CA LEU A 184 40.03 14.19 -0.07
C LEU A 184 41.45 13.82 -0.52
N LEU A 185 41.76 13.97 -1.81
CA LEU A 185 43.09 13.70 -2.35
C LEU A 185 44.15 14.64 -1.74
N VAL A 186 43.85 15.94 -1.65
CA VAL A 186 44.74 16.92 -1.01
C VAL A 186 44.93 16.57 0.46
N SER A 187 43.87 16.24 1.19
CA SER A 187 43.95 15.84 2.60
C SER A 187 44.81 14.59 2.78
N PHE A 188 44.68 13.60 1.90
CA PHE A 188 45.47 12.38 1.94
C PHE A 188 46.96 12.66 1.68
N LEU A 189 47.28 13.45 0.64
CA LEU A 189 48.65 13.85 0.32
C LEU A 189 49.31 14.67 1.45
N PHE A 190 48.56 15.56 2.09
CA PHE A 190 49.03 16.33 3.24
C PHE A 190 49.27 15.45 4.47
N ARG A 191 48.43 14.44 4.70
CA ARG A 191 48.63 13.47 5.80
C ARG A 191 49.86 12.60 5.56
N SER A 192 50.09 12.16 4.32
CA SER A 192 51.27 11.35 3.95
C SER A 192 52.60 12.12 4.08
N LYS A 193 52.61 13.45 3.91
CA LYS A 193 53.84 14.26 4.12
C LYS A 193 54.26 14.36 5.59
N LYS A 194 53.33 14.30 6.55
CA LYS A 194 53.65 14.40 7.98
C LYS A 194 54.29 13.13 8.57
N GLN A 195 54.29 11.99 7.87
CA GLN A 195 54.84 10.71 8.38
C GLN A 195 56.31 10.43 8.03
N LYS A 196 57.03 11.33 7.32
CA LYS A 196 58.41 11.07 6.85
C LYS A 196 59.53 11.86 7.54
N THR A 197 59.34 12.35 8.77
CA THR A 197 60.45 12.94 9.54
C THR A 197 60.42 12.53 11.01
N THR A 198 60.86 11.30 11.29
CA THR A 198 61.60 11.03 12.52
C THR A 198 62.82 10.18 12.13
N LYS A 199 63.91 10.86 11.78
CA LYS A 199 65.24 10.24 11.70
C LYS A 199 65.63 9.87 13.13
N SER A 200 65.67 8.57 13.45
CA SER A 200 66.44 8.11 14.60
C SER A 200 67.92 8.25 14.25
N LYS A 201 68.58 9.18 14.93
CA LYS A 201 70.03 9.28 14.98
C LYS A 201 70.36 9.60 16.43
N GLU A 202 70.81 8.61 17.18
CA GLU A 202 71.94 8.79 18.07
C GLU A 202 72.59 7.46 18.45
N SER A 203 73.90 7.45 18.26
CA SER A 203 74.83 6.42 18.66
C SER A 203 75.67 7.00 19.81
N VAL A 204 76.02 6.14 20.77
CA VAL A 204 77.23 6.18 21.62
C VAL A 204 77.28 7.12 22.83
N GLY A 205 77.47 6.46 23.99
CA GLY A 205 78.08 6.93 25.23
C GLY A 205 77.61 5.97 26.34
N GLY A 206 78.39 5.10 26.96
CA GLY A 206 79.80 5.15 27.32
C GLY A 206 79.87 4.93 28.84
N SER A 207 80.22 3.71 29.27
CA SER A 207 80.68 3.37 30.62
C SER A 207 81.59 2.16 30.52
#